data_AF-A0A7S2B0W3-F1
#
_entry.id   AF-A0A7S2B0W3-F1
#
_cell.length_a   1.000
_cell.length_b   1.000
_cell.length_c   1.000
_cell.angle_alpha   90.00
_cell.angle_beta   90.00
_cell.angle_gamma   90.00
#
_symmetry.space_group_name_H-M   'P 1'
#
loop_
_entity.id
_entity.type
_entity.pdbx_description
1 polymer ?
#
loop_
_entity_poly.entity_id
_entity_poly.type
_entity_poly.pdbx_seq_one_letter_code
_entity_poly.pdbx_strand_id
1 'polypeptide(L)'
;EDIARSVMVPLQLNIAACAMKQGEWHLMKKHCEGVLDIDETNYKARLRRAAASMHIGEHASARKLLQELLDSLDADGVTDSKILDSRAKEVRAELAKLDARVARYKAKERGMAGRMFNSS
;
A
#
# COMPACT_ATOMS: atom_id res chain seq x y z
N GLU A 1 25.61 -1.70 -15.79
CA GLU A 1 24.53 -2.18 -14.91
C GLU A 1 24.78 -1.65 -13.51
N ASP A 2 23.81 -0.93 -12.94
CA ASP A 2 23.91 -0.40 -11.57
C ASP A 2 23.95 -1.55 -10.56
N ILE A 3 25.13 -1.81 -9.98
CA ILE A 3 25.33 -2.80 -8.91
C ILE A 3 24.33 -2.53 -7.76
N ALA A 4 24.07 -1.25 -7.48
CA ALA A 4 23.07 -0.82 -6.51
C ALA A 4 21.68 -1.38 -6.84
N ARG A 5 21.22 -1.27 -8.09
CA ARG A 5 19.91 -1.79 -8.50
C ARG A 5 19.86 -3.33 -8.47
N SER A 6 20.90 -4.00 -8.93
CA SER A 6 20.96 -5.47 -9.01
C SER A 6 20.96 -6.15 -7.63
N VAL A 7 21.63 -5.54 -6.64
CA VAL A 7 21.81 -6.15 -5.31
C VAL A 7 20.88 -5.54 -4.25
N MET A 8 20.78 -4.21 -4.20
CA MET A 8 20.05 -3.54 -3.12
C MET A 8 18.54 -3.71 -3.24
N VAL A 9 17.98 -3.65 -4.45
CA VAL A 9 16.53 -3.81 -4.67
C VAL A 9 16.02 -5.16 -4.14
N PRO A 10 16.55 -6.33 -4.55
CA PRO A 10 16.06 -7.61 -4.04
C PRO A 10 16.32 -7.78 -2.54
N LEU A 11 17.46 -7.30 -2.03
CA LEU A 11 17.76 -7.36 -0.60
C LEU A 11 16.73 -6.59 0.23
N GLN A 12 16.48 -5.32 -0.11
CA GLN A 12 15.52 -4.47 0.58
C GLN A 12 14.09 -5.00 0.47
N LEU A 13 13.71 -5.54 -0.70
CA LEU A 13 12.41 -6.21 -0.88
C LEU A 13 12.26 -7.47 -0.02
N ASN A 14 13.33 -8.24 0.16
CA ASN A 14 13.29 -9.41 1.04
C ASN A 14 13.15 -8.99 2.50
N ILE A 15 13.89 -7.96 2.95
CA ILE A 15 13.74 -7.42 4.30
C ILE A 15 12.31 -6.90 4.53
N ALA A 16 11.75 -6.16 3.57
CA ALA A 16 10.36 -5.70 3.64
C ALA A 16 9.36 -6.86 3.74
N ALA A 17 9.61 -7.98 3.04
CA ALA A 17 8.76 -9.18 3.14
C ALA A 17 8.86 -9.86 4.51
N CYS A 18 10.05 -9.89 5.12
CA CYS A 18 10.25 -10.37 6.49
C CYS A 18 9.53 -9.46 7.50
N ALA A 19 9.68 -8.14 7.38
CA ALA A 19 9.02 -7.17 8.22
C ALA A 19 7.48 -7.28 8.12
N MET A 20 6.94 -7.47 6.91
CA MET A 20 5.52 -7.73 6.69
C MET A 20 5.01 -8.95 7.48
N LYS A 21 5.76 -10.06 7.49
CA LYS A 21 5.40 -11.27 8.24
C LYS A 21 5.49 -11.09 9.76
N GLN A 22 6.38 -10.23 10.23
CA GLN A 22 6.55 -9.91 11.64
C GLN A 22 5.56 -8.85 12.14
N GLY A 23 4.82 -8.19 11.23
CA GLY A 23 3.94 -7.07 11.59
C GLY A 23 4.69 -5.76 11.85
N GLU A 24 5.96 -5.67 11.45
CA GLU A 24 6.82 -4.50 11.61
C GLU A 24 6.56 -3.49 10.47
N TRP A 25 5.40 -2.84 10.50
CA TRP A 25 4.91 -2.01 9.40
C TRP A 25 5.78 -0.77 9.13
N HIS A 26 6.33 -0.15 10.17
CA HIS A 26 7.25 0.98 10.01
C HIS A 26 8.55 0.58 9.32
N LEU A 27 9.11 -0.58 9.70
CA LEU A 27 10.31 -1.13 9.09
C LEU A 27 10.04 -1.51 7.63
N MET A 28 8.91 -2.17 7.37
CA MET A 28 8.45 -2.49 6.02
C MET A 28 8.35 -1.25 5.12
N LYS A 29 7.73 -0.16 5.62
CA LYS A 29 7.61 1.11 4.89
C LYS A 29 8.98 1.68 4.54
N LYS A 30 9.89 1.77 5.52
CA LYS A 30 11.26 2.29 5.35
C LYS A 30 12.04 1.53 4.27
N HIS A 31 12.00 0.20 4.29
CA HIS A 31 12.68 -0.60 3.27
C HIS A 31 12.06 -0.46 1.88
N CYS A 32 10.74 -0.27 1.79
CA CYS A 32 10.09 0.02 0.52
C CYS A 32 10.48 1.40 -0.02
N GLU A 33 10.59 2.42 0.84
CA GLU A 33 11.06 3.76 0.45
C GLU A 33 12.50 3.71 -0.10
N GLY A 34 13.41 2.99 0.58
CA GLY A 34 14.76 2.81 0.07
C GLY A 34 14.86 2.06 -1.27
N VAL A 35 13.87 1.22 -1.62
CA VAL A 35 13.77 0.64 -2.97
C VAL A 35 13.30 1.68 -3.97
N LEU A 36 12.32 2.51 -3.60
CA LEU A 36 11.77 3.54 -4.48
C LEU A 36 12.77 4.66 -4.77
N ASP A 37 13.73 4.92 -3.88
CA ASP A 37 14.85 5.82 -4.13
C ASP A 37 15.80 5.31 -5.24
N ILE A 38 15.80 4.00 -5.51
CA ILE A 38 16.65 3.34 -6.52
C ILE A 38 15.85 3.00 -7.80
N ASP A 39 14.59 2.62 -7.61
CA ASP A 39 13.63 2.22 -8.65
C ASP A 39 12.22 2.68 -8.24
N GLU A 40 11.90 3.93 -8.60
CA GLU A 40 10.62 4.59 -8.32
C GLU A 40 9.42 3.88 -8.97
N THR A 41 9.67 3.08 -10.01
CA THR A 41 8.67 2.34 -10.76
C THR A 41 8.42 0.93 -10.20
N ASN A 42 9.14 0.55 -9.13
CA ASN A 42 9.07 -0.80 -8.60
C ASN A 42 7.67 -1.14 -8.05
N TYR A 43 6.93 -1.96 -8.79
CA TYR A 43 5.57 -2.37 -8.44
C TYR A 43 5.45 -2.91 -7.01
N LYS A 44 6.36 -3.83 -6.63
CA LYS A 44 6.30 -4.49 -5.31
C LYS A 44 6.55 -3.50 -4.19
N ALA A 45 7.49 -2.58 -4.35
CA ALA A 45 7.77 -1.56 -3.33
C ALA A 45 6.62 -0.57 -3.17
N ARG A 46 6.01 -0.10 -4.28
CA ARG A 46 4.84 0.81 -4.24
C ARG A 46 3.65 0.17 -3.53
N LEU A 47 3.30 -1.06 -3.92
CA LEU A 47 2.18 -1.80 -3.33
C LEU A 47 2.42 -2.05 -1.83
N ARG A 48 3.61 -2.53 -1.46
CA ARG A 48 3.97 -2.80 -0.06
C ARG A 48 4.00 -1.54 0.77
N ARG A 49 4.55 -0.43 0.27
CA ARG A 49 4.52 0.87 0.95
C ARG A 49 3.09 1.29 1.28
N ALA A 50 2.17 1.16 0.32
CA ALA A 50 0.77 1.49 0.55
C ALA A 50 0.15 0.59 1.62
N ALA A 51 0.36 -0.72 1.55
CA ALA A 51 -0.11 -1.67 2.57
C ALA A 51 0.44 -1.32 3.97
N ALA A 52 1.73 -1.01 4.09
CA ALA A 52 2.34 -0.59 5.35
C ALA A 52 1.68 0.68 5.92
N SER A 53 1.45 1.70 5.09
CA SER A 53 0.72 2.92 5.48
C SER A 53 -0.72 2.60 5.95
N MET A 54 -1.41 1.62 5.36
CA MET A 54 -2.72 1.18 5.84
C MET A 54 -2.65 0.61 7.26
N HIS A 55 -1.60 -0.14 7.58
CA HIS A 55 -1.43 -0.75 8.89
C HIS A 55 -1.02 0.25 9.97
N ILE A 56 -0.23 1.26 9.62
CA ILE A 56 0.20 2.35 10.51
C ILE A 56 -0.95 3.35 10.81
N GLY A 57 -2.04 3.31 10.05
CA GLY A 57 -3.20 4.21 10.21
C GLY A 57 -3.16 5.44 9.29
N GLU A 58 -2.18 5.52 8.38
CA GLU A 58 -2.05 6.55 7.36
C GLU A 58 -3.01 6.29 6.18
N HIS A 59 -4.32 6.18 6.45
CA HIS A 59 -5.31 5.73 5.48
C HIS A 59 -5.44 6.64 4.24
N ALA A 60 -5.31 7.96 4.42
CA ALA A 60 -5.35 8.91 3.31
C ALA A 60 -4.15 8.74 2.37
N SER A 61 -2.95 8.62 2.94
CA SER A 61 -1.71 8.37 2.19
C SER A 61 -1.78 7.04 1.46
N ALA A 62 -2.21 5.98 2.14
CA ALA A 62 -2.37 4.66 1.53
C ALA A 62 -3.32 4.68 0.31
N ARG A 63 -4.46 5.37 0.41
CA ARG A 63 -5.39 5.51 -0.71
C ARG A 63 -4.74 6.20 -1.90
N LYS A 64 -4.09 7.34 -1.65
CA LYS A 64 -3.43 8.12 -2.70
C LYS A 64 -2.39 7.26 -3.43
N LEU A 65 -1.57 6.53 -2.68
CA LEU A 65 -0.55 5.64 -3.22
C LEU A 65 -1.12 4.50 -4.08
N LEU A 66 -2.22 3.88 -3.64
CA LEU A 66 -2.88 2.82 -4.40
C LEU A 66 -3.57 3.36 -5.66
N GLN A 67 -4.16 4.55 -5.61
CA GLN A 67 -4.78 5.18 -6.77
C GLN A 67 -3.72 5.54 -7.81
N GLU A 68 -2.62 6.20 -7.41
CA GLU A 68 -1.50 6.51 -8.30
C GLU A 68 -0.89 5.25 -8.92
N LEU A 69 -0.83 4.15 -8.16
CA LEU A 69 -0.36 2.87 -8.68
C LEU A 69 -1.35 2.29 -9.70
N LEU A 70 -2.65 2.35 -9.45
CA LEU A 70 -3.67 1.89 -10.38
C LEU A 70 -3.64 2.70 -11.68
N ASP A 71 -3.59 4.03 -11.57
CA ASP A 71 -3.52 4.95 -12.71
C ASP A 71 -2.28 4.66 -13.56
N SER A 72 -1.13 4.37 -12.93
CA SER A 72 0.09 3.99 -13.67
C SER A 72 -0.03 2.66 -14.41
N LEU A 73 -0.80 1.70 -13.88
CA LEU A 73 -1.02 0.40 -14.53
C LEU A 73 -2.02 0.52 -15.70
N ASP A 74 -3.01 1.41 -15.58
CA ASP A 74 -4.02 1.64 -16.61
C ASP A 74 -3.47 2.53 -17.76
N ALA A 75 -2.53 3.43 -17.47
CA ALA A 75 -1.92 4.34 -18.46
C ALA A 75 -0.97 3.65 -19.45
N ASP A 76 -0.38 2.51 -19.09
CA ASP A 76 0.60 1.81 -19.94
C ASP A 76 0.00 1.20 -21.23
N GLY A 77 -1.33 1.31 -21.47
CA GLY A 77 -1.98 1.07 -22.77
C GLY A 77 -1.89 -0.35 -23.34
N VAL A 78 -1.19 -1.27 -22.66
CA VAL A 78 -1.02 -2.67 -23.04
C VAL A 78 -1.86 -3.54 -22.10
N THR A 79 -3.18 -3.50 -22.28
CA THR A 79 -4.16 -4.27 -21.50
C THR A 79 -4.16 -5.78 -21.77
N ASP A 80 -3.25 -6.29 -22.63
CA ASP A 80 -3.21 -7.71 -23.02
C ASP A 80 -2.23 -8.57 -22.22
N SER A 81 -1.49 -7.99 -21.26
CA SER A 81 -0.65 -8.79 -20.38
C SER A 81 -1.43 -9.27 -19.16
N LYS A 82 -1.64 -10.59 -19.04
CA LYS A 82 -2.21 -11.25 -17.84
C LYS A 82 -1.55 -10.77 -16.52
N ILE A 83 -0.28 -10.36 -16.60
CA ILE A 83 0.48 -9.82 -15.47
C ILE A 83 -0.12 -8.48 -15.01
N LEU A 84 -0.42 -7.55 -15.93
CA LEU A 84 -0.97 -6.24 -15.58
C LEU A 84 -2.39 -6.36 -15.01
N ASP A 85 -3.22 -7.25 -15.55
CA ASP A 85 -4.54 -7.55 -14.98
C ASP A 85 -4.44 -8.12 -13.55
N SER A 86 -3.53 -9.07 -13.31
CA SER A 86 -3.32 -9.60 -11.95
C SER A 86 -2.85 -8.53 -10.96
N ARG A 87 -1.98 -7.62 -11.39
CA ARG A 87 -1.51 -6.49 -10.57
C ARG A 87 -2.63 -5.49 -10.28
N ALA A 88 -3.41 -5.11 -11.28
CA ALA A 88 -4.55 -4.22 -11.10
C ALA A 88 -5.61 -4.82 -10.17
N LYS A 89 -5.87 -6.13 -10.27
CA LYS A 89 -6.74 -6.87 -9.34
C LYS A 89 -6.22 -6.83 -7.90
N GLU A 90 -4.92 -7.01 -7.70
CA GLU A 90 -4.28 -6.93 -6.38
C GLU A 90 -4.43 -5.53 -5.77
N VAL A 91 -4.15 -4.48 -6.55
CA VAL A 91 -4.32 -3.07 -6.12
C VAL A 91 -5.77 -2.77 -5.76
N ARG A 92 -6.73 -3.19 -6.60
CA ARG A 92 -8.17 -3.01 -6.33
C ARG A 92 -8.62 -3.75 -5.07
N ALA A 93 -8.08 -4.93 -4.80
CA ALA A 93 -8.36 -5.68 -3.57
C ALA A 93 -7.83 -4.94 -2.32
N GLU A 94 -6.64 -4.34 -2.39
CA GLU A 94 -6.11 -3.54 -1.28
C GLU A 94 -6.90 -2.24 -1.04
N LEU A 95 -7.34 -1.57 -2.11
CA LEU A 95 -8.26 -0.42 -2.00
C LEU A 95 -9.56 -0.80 -1.30
N ALA A 96 -10.16 -1.93 -1.67
CA ALA A 96 -11.38 -2.42 -1.04
C ALA A 96 -11.19 -2.73 0.46
N LYS A 97 -10.04 -3.30 0.85
CA LYS A 97 -9.70 -3.52 2.27
C LYS A 97 -9.56 -2.19 3.02
N LEU A 98 -8.92 -1.20 2.41
CA LEU A 98 -8.78 0.13 2.99
C LEU A 98 -10.14 0.82 3.18
N ASP A 99 -10.99 0.78 2.15
CA ASP A 99 -12.35 1.33 2.20
C ASP A 99 -13.17 0.70 3.32
N ALA A 100 -13.16 -0.63 3.41
CA ALA A 100 -13.84 -1.35 4.47
C ALA A 100 -13.33 -0.94 5.87
N ARG A 101 -12.01 -0.77 6.01
CA ARG A 101 -11.39 -0.34 7.28
C ARG A 101 -11.81 1.09 7.65
N VAL A 102 -11.73 2.03 6.72
CA VAL A 102 -12.14 3.42 6.94
C VAL A 102 -13.63 3.53 7.24
N ALA A 103 -14.49 2.78 6.52
CA ALA A 103 -15.93 2.76 6.77
C ALA A 103 -16.25 2.26 8.20
N ARG A 104 -15.55 1.22 8.67
CA ARG A 104 -15.69 0.72 10.05
C ARG A 104 -15.29 1.77 11.08
N TYR A 105 -14.20 2.52 10.87
CA TYR A 105 -13.81 3.61 11.77
C TYR A 105 -14.88 4.71 11.83
N LYS A 106 -15.31 5.20 10.67
CA LYS A 106 -16.37 6.23 10.58
C LYS A 106 -17.70 5.79 11.18
N ALA A 107 -18.04 4.49 11.10
CA ALA A 107 -19.24 3.95 11.73
C ALA A 107 -19.12 3.95 13.27
N LYS A 108 -17.95 3.57 13.80
CA LYS A 108 -17.67 3.62 15.25
C LYS A 108 -17.73 5.05 15.78
N GLU A 109 -17.13 6.02 15.10
CA GLU A 109 -17.15 7.43 15.49
C GLU A 109 -18.58 7.98 15.55
N ARG A 110 -19.38 7.75 14.51
CA ARG A 110 -20.80 8.15 14.49
C ARG A 110 -21.61 7.53 15.63
N GLY A 111 -21.39 6.25 15.91
CA GLY A 111 -22.05 5.55 17.02
C GLY A 111 -21.59 6.01 18.41
N MET A 112 -20.35 6.50 18.55
CA MET A 112 -19.87 7.13 19.78
C MET A 112 -20.48 8.53 19.95
N ALA A 113 -20.46 9.36 18.90
CA ALA A 113 -21.05 10.69 18.91
C ALA A 113 -22.56 10.66 19.25
N GLY A 114 -23.30 9.73 18.67
CA GLY A 114 -24.73 9.55 18.98
C GLY A 114 -24.98 9.15 20.44
N ARG A 115 -24.12 8.31 21.03
CA ARG A 115 -24.21 7.94 22.45
C ARG A 115 -23.89 9.10 23.39
N MET A 116 -22.89 9.92 23.05
CA MET A 116 -22.53 11.11 23.85
C MET A 116 -23.66 12.15 23.87
N PHE A 117 -24.38 12.33 22.76
CA PHE A 117 -25.50 13.27 22.68
C PHE A 117 -26.75 12.80 23.45
N ASN A 118 -27.02 11.49 23.48
CA ASN A 118 -28.20 10.93 24.15
C ASN A 118 -28.01 10.68 25.67
N SER A 119 -26.80 10.92 26.20
CA SER A 119 -26.49 10.79 27.63
C SER A 119 -26.35 12.14 28.36
N SER A 120 -26.76 13.24 27.72
CA SER A 120 -26.76 14.61 28.30
C SER A 120 -28.18 15.08 28.60
#